data_AF-A0A4R4R9N0-F1
#
_entry.id   AF-A0A4R4R9N0-F1
#
_cell.length_a   1.000
_cell.length_b   1.000
_cell.length_c   1.000
_cell.angle_alpha   90.00
_cell.angle_beta   90.00
_cell.angle_gamma   90.00
#
_symmetry.space_group_name_H-M   'P 1'
#
loop_
_entity.id
_entity.type
_entity.pdbx_description
1 polymer ?
#
loop_
_entity_poly.entity_id
_entity_poly.type
_entity_poly.pdbx_seq_one_letter_code
_entity_poly.pdbx_strand_id
1 'polypeptide(L)'
;MRDVASFLAGWDHPDTNRPHVRLRTSSHGNINTVGMPGVHEADDLNPAHPKWREAIEPGVRSLVDAATRDWRLVTYDSCQGHLYPGLDLPPSERRVGILPRDRTEYARVAAALCRAVTAVATDLPAEVQVAVGRAELTCETTGRTSPVLDLALRPSPGHGWPAYFDAVDAATRAVVDALRRERPTEVGCCCPAPQTTASTIEEAEWVASRPR
;
A
#
# COMPACT_ATOMS: atom_id res chain seq x y z
N MET A 1 11.18 1.95 2.66
CA MET A 1 10.90 3.39 2.81
C MET A 1 12.02 3.99 3.64
N ARG A 2 12.67 5.03 3.12
CA ARG A 2 13.94 5.52 3.68
C ARG A 2 13.78 6.13 5.07
N ASP A 3 12.81 7.04 5.21
CA ASP A 3 12.54 7.77 6.46
C ASP A 3 11.03 7.96 6.65
N VAL A 4 10.43 7.04 7.39
CA VAL A 4 8.98 7.02 7.68
C VAL A 4 8.53 8.27 8.44
N ALA A 5 9.33 8.76 9.39
CA ALA A 5 8.95 9.89 10.23
C ALA A 5 8.95 11.21 9.44
N SER A 6 10.00 11.42 8.63
CA SER A 6 10.08 12.57 7.73
C SER A 6 8.97 12.54 6.67
N PHE A 7 8.69 11.35 6.12
CA PHE A 7 7.59 11.18 5.16
C PHE A 7 6.23 11.53 5.75
N LEU A 8 5.92 11.01 6.94
CA LEU A 8 4.67 11.32 7.65
C LEU A 8 4.56 12.82 7.98
N ALA A 9 5.65 13.43 8.45
CA ALA A 9 5.68 14.86 8.75
C ALA A 9 5.39 15.70 7.49
N GLY A 10 5.94 15.31 6.33
CA GLY A 10 5.77 16.06 5.08
C GLY A 10 4.47 15.80 4.32
N TRP A 11 3.67 14.79 4.70
CA TRP A 11 2.54 14.32 3.87
C TRP A 11 1.46 15.38 3.62
N ASP A 12 1.03 16.08 4.68
CA ASP A 12 -0.02 17.10 4.64
C ASP A 12 0.52 18.54 4.48
N HIS A 13 1.84 18.69 4.34
CA HIS A 13 2.50 20.00 4.28
C HIS A 13 2.85 20.39 2.84
N PRO A 14 2.10 21.33 2.22
CA PRO A 14 2.34 21.71 0.83
C PRO A 14 3.70 22.37 0.62
N ASP A 15 4.27 23.00 1.65
CA ASP A 15 5.53 23.75 1.57
C ASP A 15 6.77 22.88 1.82
N THR A 16 6.59 21.57 2.05
CA THR A 16 7.71 20.64 2.26
C THR A 16 8.64 20.65 1.04
N ASN A 17 9.95 20.65 1.28
CA ASN A 17 10.94 20.53 0.22
C ASN A 17 10.68 19.26 -0.62
N ARG A 18 10.67 19.40 -1.94
CA ARG A 18 10.27 18.34 -2.88
C ARG A 18 11.51 17.90 -3.65
N PRO A 19 12.21 16.85 -3.19
CA PRO A 19 13.40 16.40 -3.88
C PRO A 19 13.05 15.98 -5.31
N HIS A 20 14.04 16.05 -6.19
CA HIS A 20 13.88 15.49 -7.52
C HIS A 20 13.63 13.98 -7.42
N VAL A 21 12.62 13.48 -8.14
CA VAL A 21 12.22 12.07 -8.16
C VAL A 21 12.60 11.40 -9.47
N ARG A 22 12.95 10.12 -9.40
CA ARG A 22 13.31 9.25 -10.52
C ARG A 22 12.10 8.38 -10.83
N LEU A 23 11.32 8.80 -11.82
CA LEU A 23 10.19 8.03 -12.31
C LEU A 23 10.57 7.39 -13.64
N ARG A 24 10.68 6.06 -13.65
CA ARG A 24 10.92 5.27 -14.86
C ARG A 24 9.84 4.21 -14.97
N THR A 25 9.33 4.04 -16.18
CA THR A 25 8.33 3.01 -16.49
C THR A 25 9.00 1.81 -17.15
N SER A 26 8.78 0.61 -16.60
CA SER A 26 9.27 -0.63 -17.21
C SER A 26 8.49 -0.97 -18.48
N SER A 27 8.99 -1.93 -19.27
CA SER A 27 8.25 -2.48 -20.42
C SER A 27 6.92 -3.14 -20.05
N HIS A 28 6.71 -3.42 -18.77
CA HIS A 28 5.49 -4.04 -18.23
C HIS A 28 4.58 -3.02 -17.51
N GLY A 29 4.97 -1.75 -17.46
CA GLY A 29 4.18 -0.68 -16.85
C GLY A 29 4.47 -0.40 -15.39
N ASN A 30 5.44 -1.08 -14.76
CA ASN A 30 5.87 -0.75 -13.41
C ASN A 30 6.47 0.65 -13.36
N ILE A 31 6.15 1.42 -12.32
CA ILE A 31 6.81 2.71 -12.08
C ILE A 31 7.76 2.58 -10.90
N ASN A 32 9.06 2.77 -11.13
CA ASN A 32 10.10 2.71 -10.10
C ASN A 32 11.34 3.53 -10.51
N THR A 33 12.39 3.53 -9.69
CA THR A 33 13.60 4.36 -9.92
C THR A 33 14.53 3.80 -10.99
N VAL A 34 14.42 2.52 -11.32
CA VAL A 34 15.33 1.80 -12.23
C VAL A 34 14.73 1.52 -13.61
N GLY A 35 13.40 1.54 -13.74
CA GLY A 35 12.68 1.22 -14.97
C GLY A 35 12.61 -0.28 -15.30
N MET A 36 12.71 -1.14 -14.29
CA MET A 36 12.72 -2.60 -14.46
C MET A 36 11.41 -3.24 -13.98
N PRO A 37 10.98 -4.37 -14.57
CA PRO A 37 9.83 -5.13 -14.08
C PRO A 37 10.05 -5.72 -12.69
N GLY A 38 8.99 -5.89 -11.92
CA GLY A 38 9.03 -6.47 -10.57
C GLY A 38 9.11 -5.43 -9.45
N VAL A 39 9.51 -5.88 -8.26
CA VAL A 39 9.59 -5.05 -7.05
C VAL A 39 10.95 -4.35 -7.01
N HIS A 40 10.95 -3.03 -7.14
CA HIS A 40 12.14 -2.18 -7.10
C HIS A 40 11.87 -0.94 -6.25
N GLU A 41 12.93 -0.25 -5.85
CA GLU A 41 12.83 1.04 -5.15
C GLU A 41 11.96 2.02 -5.95
N ALA A 42 11.01 2.66 -5.28
CA ALA A 42 10.29 3.84 -5.76
C ALA A 42 10.63 5.01 -4.82
N ASP A 43 10.73 6.22 -5.36
CA ASP A 43 10.91 7.39 -4.51
C ASP A 43 9.59 7.69 -3.76
N ASP A 44 9.70 8.13 -2.51
CA ASP A 44 8.55 8.47 -1.65
C ASP A 44 7.96 9.83 -2.07
N LEU A 45 6.70 9.88 -2.50
CA LEU A 45 6.00 11.11 -2.87
C LEU A 45 4.76 11.35 -2.00
N ASN A 46 4.38 12.61 -1.84
CA ASN A 46 3.10 13.02 -1.24
C ASN A 46 2.16 13.62 -2.31
N PRO A 47 0.85 13.79 -2.00
CA PRO A 47 -0.14 14.31 -2.95
C PRO A 47 0.14 15.71 -3.49
N ALA A 48 0.93 16.51 -2.78
CA ALA A 48 1.29 17.86 -3.20
C ALA A 48 2.43 17.87 -4.25
N HIS A 49 3.17 16.77 -4.40
CA HIS A 49 4.30 16.68 -5.32
C HIS A 49 3.87 16.90 -6.79
N PRO A 50 4.57 17.71 -7.61
CA PRO A 50 4.16 17.97 -9.00
C PRO A 50 4.08 16.70 -9.86
N LYS A 51 4.91 15.71 -9.53
CA LYS A 51 4.95 14.39 -10.17
C LYS A 51 4.05 13.34 -9.52
N TRP A 52 3.24 13.68 -8.53
CA TRP A 52 2.37 12.75 -7.81
C TRP A 52 1.53 11.88 -8.75
N ARG A 53 0.82 12.52 -9.70
CA ARG A 53 -0.04 11.81 -10.65
C ARG A 53 0.74 10.90 -11.59
N GLU A 54 1.96 11.31 -11.97
CA GLU A 54 2.84 10.54 -12.85
C GLU A 54 3.48 9.35 -12.13
N ALA A 55 3.67 9.42 -10.82
CA ALA A 55 4.26 8.35 -10.01
C ALA A 55 3.28 7.20 -9.72
N ILE A 56 1.98 7.38 -9.99
CA ILE A 56 0.95 6.38 -9.72
C ILE A 56 0.52 5.71 -11.01
N GLU A 57 0.66 4.38 -11.03
CA GLU A 57 0.22 3.52 -12.11
C GLU A 57 -1.28 3.72 -12.42
N PRO A 58 -1.68 3.83 -13.70
CA PRO A 58 -3.06 4.17 -14.06
C PRO A 58 -4.13 3.26 -13.45
N GLY A 59 -3.89 1.94 -13.41
CA GLY A 59 -4.88 0.97 -12.95
C GLY A 59 -5.18 1.01 -11.46
N VAL A 60 -4.25 1.51 -10.63
CA VAL A 60 -4.44 1.62 -9.17
C VAL A 60 -4.84 3.03 -8.73
N ARG A 61 -4.78 4.01 -9.63
CA ARG A 61 -4.93 5.43 -9.30
C ARG A 61 -6.24 5.78 -8.59
N SER A 62 -7.36 5.15 -8.95
CA SER A 62 -8.65 5.42 -8.31
C SER A 62 -8.69 4.94 -6.85
N LEU A 63 -8.00 3.85 -6.51
CA LEU A 63 -7.85 3.38 -5.13
C LEU A 63 -6.95 4.33 -4.32
N VAL A 64 -5.84 4.76 -4.91
CA VAL A 64 -4.94 5.74 -4.28
C VAL A 64 -5.67 7.06 -4.05
N ASP A 65 -6.44 7.55 -5.03
CA ASP A 65 -7.23 8.76 -4.88
C ASP A 65 -8.31 8.62 -3.79
N ALA A 66 -9.00 7.47 -3.70
CA ALA A 66 -9.96 7.23 -2.63
C ALA A 66 -9.31 7.24 -1.23
N ALA A 67 -8.16 6.57 -1.08
CA ALA A 67 -7.42 6.57 0.18
C ALA A 67 -6.90 7.97 0.56
N THR A 68 -6.27 8.66 -0.39
CA THR A 68 -5.53 9.90 -0.13
C THR A 68 -6.40 11.17 -0.16
N ARG A 69 -7.37 11.27 -1.07
CA ARG A 69 -8.25 12.44 -1.18
C ARG A 69 -9.51 12.29 -0.34
N ASP A 70 -10.20 11.16 -0.45
CA ASP A 70 -11.50 11.01 0.20
C ASP A 70 -11.35 10.71 1.69
N TRP A 71 -10.37 9.87 2.05
CA TRP A 71 -10.09 9.47 3.44
C TRP A 71 -8.89 10.20 4.09
N ARG A 72 -8.13 11.00 3.33
CA ARG A 72 -6.96 11.75 3.81
C ARG A 72 -5.87 10.87 4.45
N LEU A 73 -5.72 9.64 3.96
CA LEU A 73 -4.71 8.70 4.44
C LEU A 73 -3.37 8.87 3.75
N VAL A 74 -2.33 8.35 4.39
CA VAL A 74 -0.99 8.20 3.82
C VAL A 74 -0.89 6.85 3.12
N THR A 75 -0.43 6.84 1.87
CA THR A 75 -0.10 5.61 1.14
C THR A 75 1.40 5.49 1.00
N TYR A 76 1.96 4.30 1.27
CA TYR A 76 3.41 4.06 1.19
C TYR A 76 3.81 3.19 -0.01
N ASP A 77 2.85 2.47 -0.59
CA ASP A 77 3.08 1.63 -1.77
C ASP A 77 1.78 1.48 -2.56
N SER A 78 1.89 1.30 -3.88
CA SER A 78 0.75 0.98 -4.73
C SER A 78 1.21 0.27 -6.01
N CYS A 79 0.45 -0.74 -6.43
CA CYS A 79 0.70 -1.49 -7.66
C CYS A 79 -0.62 -1.73 -8.39
N GLN A 80 -0.64 -1.59 -9.72
CA GLN A 80 -1.82 -1.88 -10.53
C GLN A 80 -2.03 -3.36 -10.81
N GLY A 81 -1.03 -4.20 -10.47
CA GLY A 81 -0.94 -5.61 -10.81
C GLY A 81 -0.32 -5.84 -12.20
N HIS A 82 0.46 -6.90 -12.35
CA HIS A 82 1.21 -7.20 -13.58
C HIS A 82 1.36 -8.71 -13.82
N LEU A 83 1.26 -9.17 -15.08
CA LEU A 83 1.40 -10.59 -15.48
C LEU A 83 2.84 -11.05 -15.78
N TYR A 84 3.74 -10.14 -16.12
CA TYR A 84 5.13 -10.42 -16.53
C TYR A 84 5.32 -11.55 -17.57
N PRO A 85 4.60 -11.57 -18.71
CA PRO A 85 4.79 -12.60 -19.72
C PRO A 85 6.23 -12.62 -20.26
N GLY A 86 6.84 -13.81 -20.29
CA GLY A 86 8.20 -13.99 -20.79
C GLY A 86 9.31 -13.64 -19.80
N LEU A 87 8.97 -13.32 -18.55
CA LEU A 87 9.93 -13.17 -17.45
C LEU A 87 9.73 -14.28 -16.42
N ASP A 88 10.80 -14.65 -15.71
CA ASP A 88 10.72 -15.53 -14.54
C ASP A 88 10.35 -14.72 -13.28
N LEU A 89 9.21 -14.04 -13.34
CA LEU A 89 8.65 -13.25 -12.25
C LEU A 89 7.21 -13.71 -11.98
N PRO A 90 6.82 -13.88 -10.70
CA PRO A 90 5.44 -14.19 -10.37
C PRO A 90 4.55 -12.99 -10.74
N PRO A 91 3.32 -13.22 -11.24
CA PRO A 91 2.36 -12.15 -11.40
C PRO A 91 2.09 -11.44 -10.07
N SER A 92 1.72 -10.17 -10.16
CA SER A 92 1.43 -9.33 -9.00
C SER A 92 -0.01 -8.85 -9.01
N GLU A 93 -0.57 -8.76 -7.82
CA GLU A 93 -1.92 -8.27 -7.56
C GLU A 93 -1.98 -6.74 -7.54
N ARG A 94 -3.17 -6.19 -7.82
CA ARG A 94 -3.47 -4.78 -7.60
C ARG A 94 -3.59 -4.54 -6.09
N ARG A 95 -2.84 -3.56 -5.58
CA ARG A 95 -2.82 -3.24 -4.14
C ARG A 95 -2.54 -1.78 -3.87
N VAL A 96 -3.03 -1.30 -2.73
CA VAL A 96 -2.62 -0.03 -2.11
C VAL A 96 -2.23 -0.29 -0.66
N GLY A 97 -1.00 0.07 -0.32
CA GLY A 97 -0.47 0.07 1.03
C GLY A 97 -0.74 1.41 1.72
N ILE A 98 -1.30 1.33 2.92
CA ILE A 98 -1.69 2.44 3.78
C ILE A 98 -0.79 2.47 5.01
N LEU A 99 -0.26 3.64 5.33
CA LEU A 99 0.59 3.90 6.49
C LEU A 99 -0.16 4.79 7.48
N PRO A 100 -0.83 4.23 8.50
CA PRO A 100 -1.50 5.06 9.49
C PRO A 100 -0.51 5.90 10.30
N ARG A 101 -0.88 7.14 10.61
CA ARG A 101 -0.10 8.10 11.41
C ARG A 101 0.08 7.65 12.86
N ASP A 102 -0.93 6.97 13.39
CA ASP A 102 -0.94 6.46 14.75
C ASP A 102 -1.85 5.21 14.87
N ARG A 103 -1.86 4.61 16.08
CA ARG A 103 -2.65 3.40 16.36
C ARG A 103 -4.16 3.64 16.30
N THR A 104 -4.61 4.86 16.59
CA THR A 104 -6.04 5.23 16.53
C THR A 104 -6.47 5.28 15.06
N GLU A 105 -5.71 5.95 14.21
CA GLU A 105 -5.93 5.96 12.77
C GLU A 105 -5.89 4.54 12.20
N TYR A 106 -4.91 3.72 12.61
CA TYR A 106 -4.84 2.31 12.21
C TYR A 106 -6.15 1.57 12.49
N ALA A 107 -6.65 1.64 13.72
CA ALA A 107 -7.86 0.91 14.12
C ALA A 107 -9.11 1.39 13.38
N ARG A 108 -9.23 2.70 13.15
CA ARG A 108 -10.35 3.32 12.42
C ARG A 108 -10.33 2.95 10.94
N VAL A 109 -9.16 2.98 10.32
CA VAL A 109 -8.97 2.61 8.91
C VAL A 109 -9.20 1.12 8.71
N ALA A 110 -8.64 0.26 9.55
CA ALA A 110 -8.87 -1.19 9.49
C ALA A 110 -10.38 -1.51 9.57
N ALA A 111 -11.11 -0.86 10.47
CA ALA A 111 -12.55 -1.01 10.59
C ALA A 111 -13.30 -0.60 9.32
N ALA A 112 -12.97 0.57 8.77
CA ALA A 112 -13.60 1.09 7.57
C ALA A 112 -13.30 0.21 6.34
N LEU A 113 -12.06 -0.26 6.19
CA LEU A 113 -11.69 -1.19 5.12
C LEU A 113 -12.48 -2.51 5.24
N CYS A 114 -12.57 -3.09 6.44
CA CYS A 114 -13.37 -4.30 6.66
C CYS A 114 -14.85 -4.11 6.31
N ARG A 115 -15.45 -2.97 6.68
CA ARG A 115 -16.84 -2.66 6.30
C ARG A 115 -16.98 -2.48 4.80
N ALA A 116 -16.08 -1.75 4.15
CA ALA A 116 -16.11 -1.54 2.69
C ALA A 116 -15.98 -2.88 1.94
N VAL A 117 -15.06 -3.75 2.36
CA VAL A 117 -14.87 -5.08 1.78
C VAL A 117 -16.10 -5.97 2.00
N THR A 118 -16.71 -5.91 3.19
CA THR A 118 -17.96 -6.65 3.46
C THR A 118 -19.11 -6.15 2.60
N ALA A 119 -19.25 -4.83 2.46
CA ALA A 119 -20.32 -4.20 1.71
C ALA A 119 -20.25 -4.49 0.20
N VAL A 120 -19.04 -4.61 -0.36
CA VAL A 120 -18.85 -4.88 -1.79
C VAL A 120 -18.88 -6.38 -2.13
N ALA A 121 -18.86 -7.27 -1.14
CA ALA A 121 -18.63 -8.71 -1.35
C ALA A 121 -19.60 -9.35 -2.36
N THR A 122 -20.85 -8.89 -2.45
CA THR A 122 -21.85 -9.41 -3.40
C THR A 122 -21.75 -8.81 -4.79
N ASP A 123 -21.07 -7.67 -4.93
CA ASP A 123 -20.96 -6.91 -6.17
C ASP A 123 -19.62 -7.17 -6.91
N LEU A 124 -18.72 -7.95 -6.29
CA LEU A 124 -17.44 -8.33 -6.90
C LEU A 124 -17.64 -9.37 -8.02
N PRO A 125 -16.90 -9.25 -9.13
CA PRO A 125 -16.74 -10.36 -10.08
C PRO A 125 -16.22 -11.61 -9.36
N ALA A 126 -16.69 -12.80 -9.78
CA ALA A 126 -16.32 -14.06 -9.13
C ALA A 126 -14.81 -14.34 -9.17
N GLU A 127 -14.12 -13.81 -10.18
CA GLU A 127 -12.68 -13.96 -10.43
C GLU A 127 -11.80 -13.19 -9.44
N VAL A 128 -12.38 -12.21 -8.71
CA VAL A 128 -11.64 -11.30 -7.84
C VAL A 128 -12.16 -11.35 -6.42
N GLN A 129 -11.25 -11.54 -5.47
CA GLN A 129 -11.50 -11.35 -4.05
C GLN A 129 -10.74 -10.11 -3.54
N VAL A 130 -11.28 -9.48 -2.51
CA VAL A 130 -10.65 -8.32 -1.86
C VAL A 130 -10.25 -8.69 -0.45
N ALA A 131 -9.02 -8.35 -0.07
CA ALA A 131 -8.48 -8.63 1.25
C ALA A 131 -7.90 -7.37 1.90
N VAL A 132 -8.08 -7.26 3.21
CA VAL A 132 -7.37 -6.30 4.06
C VAL A 132 -6.22 -7.03 4.74
N GLY A 133 -5.00 -6.78 4.26
CA GLY A 133 -3.77 -7.29 4.83
C GLY A 133 -3.27 -6.43 6.00
N ARG A 134 -2.52 -7.05 6.91
CA ARG A 134 -1.72 -6.37 7.93
C ARG A 134 -0.27 -6.70 7.67
N ALA A 135 0.60 -5.70 7.74
CA ALA A 135 2.04 -5.88 7.58
C ALA A 135 2.80 -4.89 8.46
N GLU A 136 4.12 -4.96 8.40
CA GLU A 136 5.03 -4.03 9.06
C GLU A 136 5.90 -3.35 7.99
N LEU A 137 6.03 -2.02 8.08
CA LEU A 137 6.92 -1.23 7.26
C LEU A 137 8.17 -0.86 8.07
N THR A 138 9.33 -1.30 7.61
CA THR A 138 10.62 -0.96 8.24
C THR A 138 11.15 0.36 7.68
N CYS A 139 11.45 1.30 8.58
CA CYS A 139 12.17 2.53 8.26
C CYS A 139 13.66 2.22 8.08
N GLU A 140 14.20 2.41 6.88
CA GLU A 140 15.60 2.05 6.59
C GLU A 140 16.61 2.85 7.42
N THR A 141 16.31 4.11 7.71
CA THR A 141 17.21 5.01 8.44
C THR A 141 17.29 4.70 9.94
N THR A 142 16.21 4.16 10.52
CA THR A 142 16.13 3.94 11.98
C THR A 142 15.99 2.47 12.38
N GLY A 143 15.72 1.57 11.43
CA GLY A 143 15.39 0.17 11.68
C GLY A 143 14.03 -0.06 12.34
N ARG A 144 13.29 0.99 12.72
CA ARG A 144 11.99 0.88 13.39
C ARG A 144 10.92 0.35 12.44
N THR A 145 10.07 -0.53 12.94
CA THR A 145 8.88 -1.00 12.22
C THR A 145 7.66 -0.14 12.58
N SER A 146 6.77 0.03 11.60
CA SER A 146 5.47 0.68 11.76
C SER A 146 4.38 -0.23 11.22
N PRO A 147 3.27 -0.43 11.94
CA PRO A 147 2.18 -1.26 11.46
C PRO A 147 1.48 -0.58 10.28
N VAL A 148 1.24 -1.34 9.22
CA VAL A 148 0.60 -0.87 7.99
C VAL A 148 -0.57 -1.77 7.60
N LEU A 149 -1.40 -1.27 6.69
CA LEU A 149 -2.56 -1.98 6.14
C LEU A 149 -2.43 -2.06 4.63
N ASP A 150 -2.79 -3.19 4.04
CA ASP A 150 -2.85 -3.35 2.59
C ASP A 150 -4.29 -3.62 2.15
N LEU A 151 -4.79 -2.89 1.17
CA LEU A 151 -5.99 -3.25 0.45
C LEU A 151 -5.60 -3.91 -0.87
N ALA A 152 -5.81 -5.22 -0.98
CA ALA A 152 -5.39 -6.02 -2.13
C ALA A 152 -6.59 -6.65 -2.85
N LEU A 153 -6.59 -6.57 -4.18
CA LEU A 153 -7.50 -7.30 -5.07
C LEU A 153 -6.73 -8.49 -5.62
N ARG A 154 -7.18 -9.72 -5.35
CA ARG A 154 -6.46 -10.96 -5.69
C ARG A 154 -7.32 -11.87 -6.55
N PRO A 155 -6.73 -12.81 -7.31
CA PRO A 155 -7.49 -13.90 -7.91
C PRO A 155 -8.27 -14.66 -6.83
N SER A 156 -9.55 -14.91 -7.07
CA SER A 156 -10.38 -15.78 -6.24
C SER A 156 -9.92 -17.24 -6.35
N PRO A 157 -10.13 -18.06 -5.31
CA PRO A 157 -9.85 -19.50 -5.38
C PRO A 157 -10.52 -20.14 -6.60
N GLY A 158 -9.75 -20.91 -7.37
CA GLY A 158 -10.23 -21.56 -8.60
C GLY A 158 -10.15 -20.71 -9.87
N HIS A 159 -9.80 -19.43 -9.77
CA HIS A 159 -9.61 -18.54 -10.91
C HIS A 159 -8.12 -18.26 -11.16
N GLY A 160 -7.73 -18.25 -12.44
CA GLY A 160 -6.37 -17.94 -12.86
C GLY A 160 -6.13 -16.44 -13.06
N TRP A 161 -4.86 -16.06 -13.19
CA TRP A 161 -4.46 -14.68 -13.42
C TRP A 161 -5.09 -14.01 -14.64
N PRO A 162 -5.25 -14.66 -15.82
CA PRO A 162 -5.92 -14.03 -16.96
C PRO A 162 -7.35 -13.56 -16.62
N ALA A 163 -8.16 -14.45 -16.03
CA ALA A 163 -9.52 -14.13 -15.62
C ALA A 163 -9.56 -13.02 -14.57
N TYR A 164 -8.61 -13.02 -13.63
CA TYR A 164 -8.44 -11.92 -12.67
C TYR A 164 -8.17 -10.58 -13.38
N PHE A 165 -7.23 -10.53 -14.33
CA PHE A 165 -6.89 -9.29 -15.03
C PHE A 165 -8.01 -8.80 -15.96
N ASP A 166 -8.82 -9.70 -16.51
CA ASP A 166 -10.03 -9.33 -17.27
C ASP A 166 -11.09 -8.68 -16.37
N ALA A 167 -11.11 -9.02 -15.08
CA ALA A 167 -12.13 -8.58 -14.12
C ALA A 167 -11.69 -7.46 -13.14
N VAL A 168 -10.38 -7.28 -12.92
CA VAL A 168 -9.84 -6.43 -11.84
C VAL A 168 -10.27 -4.97 -11.94
N ASP A 169 -10.47 -4.44 -13.15
CA ASP A 169 -10.94 -3.07 -13.33
C ASP A 169 -12.40 -2.89 -12.90
N ALA A 170 -13.25 -3.89 -13.12
CA ALA A 170 -14.63 -3.88 -12.62
C ALA A 170 -14.66 -3.99 -11.09
N ALA A 171 -13.88 -4.92 -10.52
CA ALA A 171 -13.72 -5.05 -9.08
C ALA A 171 -13.19 -3.76 -8.43
N THR A 172 -12.22 -3.09 -9.08
CA THR A 172 -11.65 -1.82 -8.60
C THR A 172 -12.70 -0.72 -8.51
N ARG A 173 -13.58 -0.61 -9.52
CA ARG A 173 -14.68 0.36 -9.48
C ARG A 173 -15.63 0.09 -8.31
N ALA A 174 -16.04 -1.17 -8.13
CA ALA A 174 -16.92 -1.56 -7.03
C ALA A 174 -16.29 -1.25 -5.66
N VAL A 175 -15.01 -1.56 -5.48
CA VAL A 175 -14.26 -1.25 -4.24
C VAL A 175 -14.17 0.25 -4.01
N VAL A 176 -13.83 1.04 -5.04
CA VAL A 176 -13.75 2.51 -4.92
C VAL A 176 -15.10 3.11 -4.53
N ASP A 177 -16.20 2.63 -5.10
CA ASP A 177 -17.53 3.09 -4.74
C ASP A 177 -17.90 2.72 -3.29
N ALA A 178 -17.52 1.52 -2.83
CA ALA A 178 -17.69 1.13 -1.43
C ALA A 178 -16.84 2.01 -0.48
N LEU A 179 -15.58 2.29 -0.83
CA LEU A 179 -14.70 3.18 -0.06
C LEU A 179 -15.28 4.59 0.04
N ARG A 180 -15.95 5.10 -0.99
CA ARG A 180 -16.58 6.43 -0.97
C ARG A 180 -17.83 6.51 -0.10
N ARG A 181 -18.53 5.39 0.08
CA ARG A 181 -19.71 5.28 0.96
C ARG A 181 -19.33 5.07 2.41
N GLU A 182 -18.18 4.44 2.65
CA GLU A 182 -17.59 4.26 3.97
C GLU A 182 -16.66 5.43 4.35
N ARG A 183 -16.40 5.59 5.65
CA ARG A 183 -15.36 6.48 6.16
C ARG A 183 -14.70 5.88 7.41
N PRO A 184 -13.42 6.18 7.67
CA PRO A 184 -12.83 5.98 8.99
C PRO A 184 -13.56 6.87 10.01
N THR A 185 -14.38 6.26 10.87
CA THR A 185 -15.13 6.94 11.93
C THR A 185 -14.53 6.63 13.29
N GLU A 186 -15.05 7.25 14.36
CA GLU A 186 -14.58 6.95 15.73
C GLU A 186 -14.91 5.55 16.22
N VAL A 187 -15.84 4.87 15.54
CA VAL A 187 -16.19 3.47 15.82
C VAL A 187 -15.08 2.58 15.26
N GLY A 188 -14.14 2.25 16.13
CA GLY A 188 -13.05 1.31 15.83
C GLY A 188 -13.54 -0.11 15.59
N CYS A 189 -12.69 -0.93 14.96
CA CYS A 189 -12.92 -2.37 14.86
C CYS A 189 -12.67 -3.01 16.23
N CYS A 190 -13.36 -4.11 16.55
CA CYS A 190 -12.99 -4.99 17.67
C CYS A 190 -11.67 -5.76 17.43
N CYS A 191 -10.98 -5.45 16.34
CA CYS A 191 -9.68 -5.98 15.97
C CYS A 191 -8.65 -5.58 17.05
N PRO A 192 -7.84 -6.53 17.58
CA PRO A 192 -6.79 -6.17 18.52
C PRO A 192 -5.80 -5.20 17.85
N ALA A 193 -5.47 -4.12 18.57
CA ALA A 193 -4.48 -3.16 18.12
C ALA A 193 -3.11 -3.85 17.98
N PRO A 194 -2.28 -3.48 16.98
CA PRO A 194 -0.93 -4.02 16.86
C PRO A 194 -0.15 -3.76 18.15
N GLN A 195 0.44 -4.80 18.72
CA GLN A 195 1.40 -4.66 19.80
C GLN A 195 2.72 -4.21 19.19
N THR A 196 3.25 -3.06 19.61
CA THR A 196 4.64 -2.71 19.25
C THR A 196 5.54 -3.70 19.94
N THR A 197 6.24 -4.54 19.17
CA THR A 197 7.38 -5.27 19.69
C THR A 197 8.42 -4.22 20.07
N ALA A 198 8.61 -4.04 21.38
CA ALA A 198 9.77 -3.29 21.85
C ALA A 198 10.99 -4.03 21.31
N SER A 199 11.83 -3.33 20.54
CA SER A 199 13.15 -3.80 20.16
C SER A 199 13.88 -4.14 21.45
N THR A 200 14.00 -5.41 21.79
CA THR A 200 14.84 -5.84 22.91
C THR A 200 16.26 -5.47 22.55
N ILE A 201 16.86 -4.66 23.42
CA ILE A 201 18.27 -4.24 23.38
C ILE A 201 19.12 -5.46 23.80
N GLU A 202 19.00 -6.59 23.09
CA GLU A 202 19.79 -7.81 23.35
C GLU A 202 20.63 -8.25 22.14
N GLU A 203 20.46 -7.64 20.95
CA GLU A 203 21.31 -7.93 19.78
C GLU A 203 22.60 -7.10 19.70
N ALA A 204 22.86 -6.22 20.68
CA ALA A 204 24.12 -5.46 20.76
C ALA A 204 25.27 -6.24 21.43
N GLU A 205 24.98 -7.31 22.20
CA GLU A 205 26.03 -8.09 22.88
C GLU A 205 26.58 -9.24 22.02
N TRP A 206 25.86 -9.69 20.98
CA TRP A 206 26.30 -10.84 20.19
C TRP A 206 27.37 -10.49 19.14
N VAL A 207 27.39 -9.25 18.63
CA VAL A 207 28.36 -8.83 17.60
C VAL A 207 29.77 -8.56 18.18
N ALA A 208 29.90 -8.34 19.48
CA ALA A 208 31.18 -8.04 20.13
C ALA A 208 32.07 -9.27 20.41
N SER A 209 31.61 -10.50 20.14
CA SER A 209 32.26 -11.73 20.61
C SER A 209 32.89 -12.62 19.52
N ARG A 210 33.09 -12.12 18.29
CA ARG A 210 33.84 -12.88 17.26
C ARG A 210 35.26 -12.34 17.06
N PRO A 211 36.31 -13.17 17.26
CA PRO A 211 37.69 -12.79 16.97
C PRO A 211 37.92 -12.65 15.45
N ARG A 212 38.84 -11.75 15.10
CA ARG A 212 39.22 -11.36 13.74
C ARG A 212 39.81 -12.50 12.90
#